data_AF-A0A6L3CAB9-F1
#
_entry.id   AF-A0A6L3CAB9-F1
#
_cell.length_a   1.000
_cell.length_b   1.000
_cell.length_c   1.000
_cell.angle_alpha   90.00
_cell.angle_beta   90.00
_cell.angle_gamma   90.00
#
_symmetry.space_group_name_H-M   'P 1'
#
loop_
_entity.id
_entity.type
_entity.pdbx_description
1 polymer ?
#
loop_
_entity_poly.entity_id
_entity_poly.type
_entity_poly.pdbx_seq_one_letter_code
_entity_poly.pdbx_strand_id
1 'polypeptide(L)'
;GEVLAQQHDPSLLPNGNILVYDNGSHSAHHALPFSRVVEVDPKTNQVVWEYSDNPAYNFFSPYISGARRLPNGNTLITEGMFGRMFQVTPEGDVVWEYINPYFYEDSEHAVVNRVFRATHYQPEEISQLQ
;
A
#
# COMPACT_ATOMS: atom_id res chain seq x y z
N GLY A 1 5.70 -19.68 -8.09
CA GLY A 1 4.95 -18.68 -7.30
C GLY A 1 5.16 -17.34 -7.94
N GLU A 2 4.21 -16.44 -7.78
CA GLU A 2 4.39 -15.05 -8.22
C GLU A 2 5.55 -14.41 -7.45
N VAL A 3 6.34 -13.58 -8.13
CA VAL A 3 7.54 -12.96 -7.56
C VAL A 3 7.24 -11.49 -7.29
N LEU A 4 7.39 -11.06 -6.03
CA LEU A 4 7.33 -9.66 -5.64
C LEU A 4 8.50 -8.88 -6.26
N ALA A 5 8.30 -7.60 -6.55
CA ALA A 5 9.30 -6.74 -7.17
C ALA A 5 9.43 -5.40 -6.45
N GLN A 6 10.61 -5.16 -5.84
CA GLN A 6 10.95 -3.94 -5.11
C GLN A 6 10.00 -3.66 -3.92
N GLN A 7 9.58 -4.71 -3.21
CA GLN A 7 8.56 -4.65 -2.17
C GLN A 7 8.95 -3.83 -0.93
N HIS A 8 7.94 -3.29 -0.25
CA HIS A 8 8.05 -2.52 0.98
C HIS A 8 7.03 -2.97 2.06
N ASP A 9 7.35 -2.61 3.30
CA ASP A 9 6.46 -2.68 4.47
C ASP A 9 5.78 -4.04 4.75
N PRO A 10 6.52 -5.17 4.78
CA PRO A 10 5.92 -6.45 5.16
C PRO A 10 5.44 -6.42 6.61
N SER A 11 4.20 -6.85 6.86
CA SER A 11 3.61 -6.93 8.21
C SER A 11 2.92 -8.27 8.44
N LEU A 12 3.15 -8.86 9.63
CA LEU A 12 2.51 -10.11 10.04
C LEU A 12 1.10 -9.80 10.56
N LEU A 13 0.10 -10.47 9.99
CA LEU A 13 -1.30 -10.36 10.38
C LEU A 13 -1.66 -11.36 11.49
N PRO A 14 -2.72 -11.13 12.28
CA PRO A 14 -3.15 -12.03 13.36
C PRO A 14 -3.47 -13.47 12.92
N ASN A 15 -3.87 -13.67 11.66
CA ASN A 15 -4.13 -14.99 11.08
C ASN A 15 -2.83 -15.74 10.68
N GLY A 16 -1.66 -15.10 10.80
CA GLY A 16 -0.36 -15.64 10.42
C GLY A 16 0.05 -15.37 8.98
N ASN A 17 -0.77 -14.68 8.19
CA ASN A 17 -0.43 -14.24 6.84
C ASN A 17 0.45 -12.99 6.87
N ILE A 18 1.08 -12.67 5.75
CA ILE A 18 1.95 -11.50 5.61
C ILE A 18 1.33 -10.54 4.60
N LEU A 19 1.04 -9.31 5.00
CA LEU A 19 0.64 -8.24 4.10
C LEU A 19 1.90 -7.52 3.58
N VAL A 20 1.98 -7.29 2.28
CA VAL A 20 3.13 -6.66 1.63
C VAL A 20 2.66 -5.63 0.61
N TYR A 21 3.31 -4.46 0.58
CA TYR A 21 3.19 -3.54 -0.55
C TYR A 21 4.21 -3.94 -1.61
N ASP A 22 3.75 -4.35 -2.78
CA ASP A 22 4.58 -4.74 -3.92
C ASP A 22 4.62 -3.58 -4.93
N ASN A 23 5.77 -2.91 -5.03
CA ASN A 23 5.90 -1.73 -5.89
C ASN A 23 5.82 -2.09 -7.37
N GLY A 24 6.20 -3.33 -7.75
CA GLY A 24 6.14 -3.85 -9.12
C GLY A 24 7.24 -3.33 -10.06
N SER A 25 8.08 -2.42 -9.58
CA SER A 25 9.22 -1.88 -10.33
C SER A 25 10.16 -2.98 -10.80
N HIS A 26 10.48 -2.99 -12.09
CA HIS A 26 11.35 -3.97 -12.73
C HIS A 26 10.86 -5.44 -12.64
N SER A 27 9.56 -5.66 -12.43
CA SER A 27 9.00 -7.01 -12.54
C SER A 27 9.21 -7.58 -13.93
N ALA A 28 9.75 -8.80 -14.00
CA ALA A 28 9.90 -9.55 -15.26
C ALA A 28 8.60 -10.25 -15.70
N HIS A 29 7.54 -10.19 -14.88
CA HIS A 29 6.30 -10.93 -15.08
C HIS A 29 5.16 -10.10 -15.68
N HIS A 30 5.30 -8.78 -15.72
CA HIS A 30 4.27 -7.88 -16.22
C HIS A 30 4.83 -6.97 -17.32
N ALA A 31 4.04 -6.76 -18.38
CA ALA A 31 4.46 -5.94 -19.53
C ALA A 31 4.57 -4.44 -19.18
N LEU A 32 3.77 -3.98 -18.22
CA LEU A 32 3.79 -2.63 -17.68
C LEU A 32 3.92 -2.70 -16.16
N PRO A 33 4.64 -1.74 -15.54
CA PRO A 33 4.74 -1.70 -14.10
C PRO A 33 3.43 -1.19 -13.48
N PHE A 34 3.07 -1.78 -12.35
CA PHE A 34 1.97 -1.35 -11.48
C PHE A 34 2.28 -1.76 -10.06
N SER A 35 1.68 -1.08 -9.07
CA SER A 35 1.77 -1.49 -7.68
C SER A 35 0.56 -2.30 -7.28
N ARG A 36 0.76 -3.16 -6.28
CA ARG A 36 -0.31 -3.91 -5.65
C ARG A 36 -0.03 -4.08 -4.17
N VAL A 37 -1.06 -4.40 -3.41
CA VAL A 37 -0.92 -4.88 -2.03
C VAL A 37 -1.36 -6.32 -1.99
N VAL A 38 -0.52 -7.20 -1.48
CA VAL A 38 -0.79 -8.64 -1.43
C VAL A 38 -0.79 -9.15 0.00
N GLU A 39 -1.71 -10.07 0.29
CA GLU A 39 -1.66 -10.91 1.49
C GLU A 39 -1.16 -12.30 1.07
N VAL A 40 -0.07 -12.74 1.67
CA VAL A 40 0.56 -14.03 1.37
C VAL A 40 0.37 -14.98 2.55
N ASP A 41 -0.09 -16.20 2.29
CA ASP A 41 0.01 -17.30 3.24
C ASP A 41 1.42 -17.90 3.18
N PRO A 42 2.26 -17.69 4.21
CA PRO A 42 3.65 -18.16 4.19
C PRO A 42 3.77 -19.68 4.27
N LYS A 43 2.71 -20.41 4.64
CA LYS A 43 2.73 -21.89 4.72
C LYS A 43 2.58 -22.52 3.34
N THR A 44 1.80 -21.89 2.47
CA THR A 44 1.49 -22.39 1.12
C THR A 44 2.19 -21.60 0.01
N ASN A 45 2.81 -20.47 0.36
CA ASN A 45 3.44 -19.53 -0.56
C ASN A 45 2.47 -19.06 -1.66
N GLN A 46 1.22 -18.81 -1.27
CA GLN A 46 0.14 -18.34 -2.15
C GLN A 46 -0.26 -16.92 -1.77
N VAL A 47 -0.58 -16.10 -2.77
CA VAL A 47 -1.33 -14.86 -2.59
C VAL A 47 -2.79 -15.24 -2.33
N VAL A 48 -3.32 -14.84 -1.17
CA VAL A 48 -4.68 -15.16 -0.73
C VAL A 48 -5.62 -13.96 -0.78
N TRP A 49 -5.06 -12.76 -0.95
CA TRP A 49 -5.78 -11.52 -1.23
C TRP A 49 -4.85 -10.57 -1.98
N GLU A 50 -5.41 -9.78 -2.90
CA GLU A 50 -4.70 -8.75 -3.63
C GLU A 50 -5.59 -7.52 -3.80
N TYR A 51 -4.97 -6.34 -3.72
CA TYR A 51 -5.52 -5.10 -4.24
C TYR A 51 -4.60 -4.52 -5.32
N SER A 52 -5.20 -4.17 -6.45
CA SER A 52 -4.65 -3.27 -7.47
C SER A 52 -5.80 -2.47 -8.06
N ASP A 53 -5.52 -1.29 -8.64
CA ASP A 53 -6.56 -0.56 -9.38
C ASP A 53 -6.97 -1.33 -10.65
N ASN A 54 -8.15 -1.04 -11.18
CA ASN A 54 -8.56 -1.50 -12.50
C ASN A 54 -8.90 -0.28 -13.37
N PRO A 55 -8.10 0.01 -14.41
CA PRO A 55 -6.90 -0.71 -14.85
C PRO A 55 -5.69 -0.55 -13.90
N ALA A 56 -4.82 -1.57 -13.84
CA ALA A 56 -3.70 -1.65 -12.88
C ALA A 56 -2.73 -0.46 -12.94
N TYR A 57 -2.53 0.14 -14.11
CA TYR A 57 -1.62 1.29 -14.27
C TYR A 57 -2.11 2.58 -13.59
N ASN A 58 -3.35 2.62 -13.09
CA ASN A 58 -3.85 3.75 -12.30
C ASN A 58 -3.24 3.79 -10.88
N PHE A 59 -2.67 2.68 -10.43
CA PHE A 59 -2.01 2.57 -9.14
C PHE A 59 -0.57 2.10 -9.34
N PHE A 60 0.37 3.02 -9.14
CA PHE A 60 1.79 2.70 -9.27
C PHE A 60 2.63 3.69 -8.46
N SER A 61 3.35 3.18 -7.46
CA SER A 61 4.43 3.90 -6.79
C SER A 61 5.71 3.08 -6.92
N PRO A 62 6.72 3.52 -7.68
CA PRO A 62 7.89 2.70 -7.98
C PRO A 62 8.84 2.44 -6.80
N TYR A 63 8.75 3.25 -5.74
CA TYR A 63 9.52 3.15 -4.51
C TYR A 63 8.75 3.81 -3.36
N ILE A 64 9.23 3.66 -2.12
CA ILE A 64 8.53 4.00 -0.86
C ILE A 64 7.12 3.36 -0.84
N SER A 65 6.21 3.78 0.05
CA SER A 65 4.86 3.21 0.22
C SER A 65 4.74 2.18 1.34
N GLY A 66 3.49 1.84 1.67
CA GLY A 66 3.16 0.84 2.67
C GLY A 66 1.68 0.54 2.71
N ALA A 67 1.33 -0.55 3.41
CA ALA A 67 -0.04 -0.96 3.62
C ALA A 67 -0.23 -1.50 5.04
N ARG A 68 -1.40 -1.24 5.62
CA ARG A 68 -1.77 -1.71 6.96
C ARG A 68 -3.21 -2.18 6.98
N ARG A 69 -3.43 -3.43 7.39
CA ARG A 69 -4.77 -3.93 7.72
C ARG A 69 -5.24 -3.29 9.03
N LEU A 70 -6.44 -2.74 9.01
CA LEU A 70 -7.10 -2.07 10.13
C LEU A 70 -8.02 -3.04 10.89
N PRO A 71 -8.39 -2.73 12.15
CA PRO A 71 -9.25 -3.60 12.96
C PRO A 71 -10.64 -3.87 12.35
N ASN A 72 -11.17 -2.94 11.54
CA ASN A 72 -12.45 -3.10 10.85
C ASN A 72 -12.35 -3.97 9.58
N GLY A 73 -11.17 -4.50 9.24
CA GLY A 73 -10.93 -5.31 8.06
C GLY A 73 -10.47 -4.52 6.82
N ASN A 74 -10.61 -3.20 6.81
CA ASN A 74 -10.11 -2.38 5.71
C ASN A 74 -8.58 -2.37 5.67
N THR A 75 -8.02 -2.06 4.50
CA THR A 75 -6.58 -1.84 4.35
C THR A 75 -6.31 -0.37 4.06
N LEU A 76 -5.53 0.30 4.92
CA LEU A 76 -4.95 1.60 4.62
C LEU A 76 -3.74 1.40 3.72
N ILE A 77 -3.70 2.10 2.60
CA ILE A 77 -2.62 2.05 1.60
C ILE A 77 -2.03 3.46 1.49
N THR A 78 -0.71 3.55 1.49
CA THR A 78 0.05 4.80 1.24
C THR A 78 0.76 4.66 -0.09
N GLU A 79 0.27 5.28 -1.16
CA GLU A 79 0.96 5.41 -2.46
C GLU A 79 1.98 6.55 -2.35
N GLY A 80 3.17 6.19 -1.87
CA GLY A 80 4.09 7.15 -1.28
C GLY A 80 4.66 8.17 -2.27
N MET A 81 4.98 7.75 -3.49
CA MET A 81 5.55 8.67 -4.50
C MET A 81 4.57 9.77 -4.92
N PHE A 82 3.27 9.48 -4.89
CA PHE A 82 2.21 10.39 -5.33
C PHE A 82 1.42 11.01 -4.16
N GLY A 83 1.88 10.79 -2.93
CA GLY A 83 1.31 11.41 -1.73
C GLY A 83 -0.17 11.07 -1.49
N ARG A 84 -0.67 9.98 -2.08
CA ARG A 84 -2.05 9.53 -1.95
C ARG A 84 -2.11 8.49 -0.83
N MET A 85 -3.08 8.65 0.06
CA MET A 85 -3.41 7.69 1.11
C MET A 85 -4.88 7.34 0.98
N PHE A 86 -5.22 6.07 1.03
CA PHE A 86 -6.59 5.63 0.82
C PHE A 86 -6.88 4.35 1.60
N GLN A 87 -8.16 4.11 1.90
CA GLN A 87 -8.62 2.88 2.54
C GLN A 87 -9.47 2.09 1.58
N VAL A 88 -9.22 0.78 1.54
CA VAL A 88 -9.99 -0.17 0.74
C VAL A 88 -10.69 -1.20 1.63
N THR A 89 -11.89 -1.62 1.26
CA THR A 89 -12.57 -2.76 1.89
C THR A 89 -11.85 -4.08 1.57
N PRO A 90 -12.17 -5.20 2.25
CA PRO A 90 -11.69 -6.53 1.83
C PRO A 90 -12.07 -6.87 0.37
N GLU A 91 -13.18 -6.33 -0.13
CA GLU A 91 -13.65 -6.51 -1.51
C GLU A 91 -12.92 -5.62 -2.52
N GLY A 92 -12.13 -4.65 -2.05
CA GLY A 92 -11.34 -3.74 -2.88
C GLY A 92 -12.00 -2.38 -3.16
N ASP A 93 -13.12 -2.04 -2.51
CA ASP A 93 -13.77 -0.75 -2.70
C ASP A 93 -13.04 0.35 -1.94
N VAL A 94 -12.71 1.46 -2.61
CA VAL A 94 -12.14 2.65 -1.97
C VAL A 94 -13.24 3.36 -1.16
N VAL A 95 -13.06 3.46 0.15
CA VAL A 95 -14.03 4.07 1.08
C VAL A 95 -13.58 5.38 1.71
N TRP A 96 -12.28 5.70 1.58
CA TRP A 96 -11.70 6.96 2.01
C TRP A 96 -10.45 7.24 1.21
N GLU A 97 -10.20 8.51 0.91
CA GLU A 97 -9.03 8.96 0.16
C GLU A 97 -8.60 10.35 0.62
N TYR A 98 -7.28 10.55 0.66
CA TYR A 98 -6.66 11.85 0.89
C TYR A 98 -5.38 11.97 0.06
N ILE A 99 -5.19 13.12 -0.57
CA ILE A 99 -3.99 13.45 -1.33
C ILE A 99 -3.27 14.57 -0.57
N ASN A 100 -1.99 14.37 -0.27
CA ASN A 100 -1.16 15.39 0.37
C ASN A 100 -1.13 16.66 -0.49
N PRO A 101 -1.66 17.81 0.01
CA PRO A 101 -1.70 19.06 -0.76
C PRO A 101 -0.39 19.85 -0.67
N TYR A 102 0.58 19.39 0.13
CA TYR A 102 1.85 20.08 0.33
C TYR A 102 2.90 19.56 -0.64
N PHE A 103 3.22 20.41 -1.63
CA PHE A 103 4.25 20.14 -2.63
C PHE A 103 5.57 20.84 -2.27
N TYR A 104 6.68 20.21 -2.65
CA TYR A 104 8.02 20.76 -2.54
C TYR A 104 8.85 20.36 -3.76
N GLU A 105 9.94 21.09 -4.01
CA GLU A 105 10.92 20.74 -5.04
C GLU A 105 11.98 19.80 -4.43
N ASP A 106 12.17 18.62 -5.01
CA ASP A 106 13.19 17.67 -4.55
C ASP A 106 14.59 17.95 -5.12
N SER A 107 15.57 17.11 -4.78
CA SER A 107 16.96 17.27 -5.23
C SER A 107 17.15 17.10 -6.74
N GLU A 108 16.15 16.59 -7.46
CA GLU A 108 16.14 16.42 -8.91
C GLU A 108 15.34 17.54 -9.60
N HIS A 109 14.95 18.58 -8.86
CA HIS A 109 14.11 19.69 -9.33
C HIS A 109 12.68 19.27 -9.73
N ALA A 110 12.20 18.12 -9.24
CA ALA A 110 10.82 17.70 -9.45
C ALA A 110 9.91 18.28 -8.36
N VAL A 111 8.74 18.80 -8.75
CA VAL A 111 7.70 19.21 -7.82
C VAL A 111 6.91 17.97 -7.38
N VAL A 112 7.01 17.60 -6.10
CA VAL A 112 6.47 16.35 -5.56
C VAL A 112 5.77 16.57 -4.22
N ASN A 113 4.88 15.65 -3.85
CA ASN A 113 4.13 15.66 -2.58
C ASN A 113 4.31 14.34 -1.79
N ARG A 114 5.50 13.74 -1.89
CA ARG A 114 5.79 12.38 -1.40
C ARG A 114 5.44 12.21 0.08
N VAL A 115 4.90 11.05 0.42
CA VAL A 115 4.64 10.62 1.80
C VAL A 115 5.32 9.29 2.04
N PHE A 116 6.20 9.21 3.03
CA PHE A 116 6.93 7.96 3.31
C PHE A 116 6.01 6.85 3.83
N ARG A 117 5.19 7.16 4.84
CA ARG A 117 4.24 6.23 5.46
C ARG A 117 3.09 7.01 6.12
N ALA A 118 1.88 6.45 6.06
CA ALA A 118 0.76 6.89 6.88
C ALA A 118 0.40 5.83 7.93
N THR A 119 -0.16 6.27 9.05
CA THR A 119 -0.73 5.40 10.08
C THR A 119 -2.10 5.92 10.44
N HIS A 120 -3.07 5.01 10.54
CA HIS A 120 -4.39 5.31 11.08
C HIS A 120 -4.49 4.70 12.48
N TYR A 121 -4.87 5.53 13.44
CA TYR A 121 -5.12 5.13 14.82
C TYR A 121 -6.63 5.19 15.07
N GLN A 122 -7.19 4.12 15.60
CA GLN A 122 -8.54 4.13 16.14
C GLN A 122 -8.58 4.94 17.44
N PRO A 123 -9.74 5.50 17.84
CA PRO A 123 -9.87 6.25 19.09
C PRO A 123 -9.33 5.48 20.31
N GLU A 124 -9.56 4.17 20.39
CA GLU A 124 -9.05 3.30 21.45
C GLU A 124 -7.53 3.14 21.47
N GLU A 125 -6.84 3.39 20.36
CA GLU A 125 -5.38 3.37 20.26
C GLU A 125 -4.75 4.71 20.72
N ILE A 126 -5.56 5.75 20.92
CA ILE A 126 -5.11 7.08 21.33
C ILE A 126 -5.51 7.31 22.79
N SER A 127 -4.60 7.03 23.72
CA SER A 127 -4.84 7.14 25.17
C SER A 127 -5.27 8.52 25.66
N GLN A 128 -5.02 9.57 24.87
CA GLN A 128 -5.39 10.97 25.19
C GLN A 128 -6.82 11.32 24.78
N LEU A 129 -7.52 10.44 24.03
CA LEU A 129 -8.92 10.62 23.63
C LEU A 129 -9.91 9.85 24.52
N GLN A 130 -9.43 9.18 25.58
CA GLN A 130 -10.24 8.46 26.57
C GLN A 130 -10.64 9.34 27.76
#